data_AF-A0A1X7M6R0-F1
#
_entry.id   AF-A0A1X7M6R0-F1
#
_cell.length_a   1.000
_cell.length_b   1.000
_cell.length_c   1.000
_cell.angle_alpha   90.00
_cell.angle_beta   90.00
_cell.angle_gamma   90.00
#
_symmetry.space_group_name_H-M   'P 1'
#
loop_
_entity.id
_entity.type
_entity.pdbx_description
1 polymer ?
#
loop_
_entity_poly.entity_id
_entity_poly.type
_entity_poly.pdbx_seq_one_letter_code
_entity_poly.pdbx_strand_id
1 'polypeptide(L)'
;MSSLRVGGLAIIIKAYTDPSLVGRVVEIYGRADGRGLFKSPATGLYRFTLHPGAYICTGDFHSGSDVKEEDGFGLFSREQLMPIDGEDFSHEGEHEKELTHG
;
A
#
# COMPACT_ATOMS: atom_id res chain seq x y z
N MET A 1 0.50 -16.22 2.01
CA MET A 1 0.08 -14.94 1.39
C MET A 1 -0.60 -14.11 2.46
N SER A 2 0.08 -13.11 2.98
CA SER A 2 -0.51 -12.19 3.93
C SER A 2 -1.60 -11.32 3.33
N SER A 3 -2.40 -10.78 4.23
CA SER A 3 -3.48 -9.86 3.92
C SER A 3 -3.00 -8.41 4.07
N LEU A 4 -3.50 -7.54 3.19
CA LEU A 4 -3.40 -6.10 3.38
C LEU A 4 -4.05 -5.74 4.72
N ARG A 5 -3.30 -5.06 5.58
CA ARG A 5 -3.72 -4.66 6.93
C ARG A 5 -3.22 -3.27 7.24
N VAL A 6 -3.98 -2.53 8.04
CA VAL A 6 -3.56 -1.22 8.56
C VAL A 6 -2.27 -1.38 9.36
N GLY A 7 -1.32 -0.45 9.17
CA GLY A 7 0.05 -0.51 9.68
C GLY A 7 0.96 -1.50 8.94
N GLY A 8 0.48 -2.18 7.90
CA GLY A 8 1.28 -3.06 7.05
C GLY A 8 1.94 -2.33 5.88
N LEU A 9 2.96 -2.94 5.30
CA LEU A 9 3.58 -2.48 4.06
C LEU A 9 2.96 -3.19 2.84
N ALA A 10 2.95 -2.51 1.70
CA ALA A 10 2.55 -3.07 0.42
C ALA A 10 3.38 -2.49 -0.72
N ILE A 11 3.49 -3.24 -1.81
CA ILE A 11 4.01 -2.76 -3.10
C ILE A 11 2.83 -2.38 -3.99
N ILE A 12 2.91 -1.22 -4.65
CA ILE A 12 1.97 -0.87 -5.70
C ILE A 12 2.30 -1.70 -6.94
N ILE A 13 1.42 -2.62 -7.32
CA ILE A 13 1.62 -3.50 -8.49
C ILE A 13 0.86 -3.01 -9.73
N LYS A 14 -0.03 -2.02 -9.57
CA LYS A 14 -0.83 -1.47 -10.66
C LYS A 14 -1.24 -0.03 -10.38
N ALA A 15 -1.04 0.85 -11.35
CA ALA A 15 -1.50 2.24 -11.30
C ALA A 15 -2.20 2.61 -12.60
N TYR A 16 -3.33 3.31 -12.49
CA TYR A 16 -4.16 3.66 -13.64
C TYR A 16 -3.80 5.01 -14.26
N THR A 17 -3.40 5.96 -13.43
CA THR A 17 -3.16 7.36 -13.81
C THR A 17 -1.66 7.66 -13.95
N ASP A 18 -0.86 7.13 -13.03
CA ASP A 18 0.59 7.34 -13.02
C ASP A 18 1.34 6.00 -12.93
N PRO A 19 1.82 5.47 -14.07
CA PRO A 19 2.62 4.24 -14.09
C PRO A 19 3.89 4.30 -13.24
N SER A 20 4.42 5.49 -12.91
CA SER A 20 5.63 5.65 -12.10
C SER A 20 5.46 5.25 -10.63
N LEU A 21 4.22 5.01 -10.20
CA LEU A 21 3.89 4.50 -8.88
C LEU A 21 4.15 3.00 -8.76
N VAL A 22 4.15 2.25 -9.86
CA VAL A 22 4.34 0.80 -9.84
C VAL A 22 5.74 0.45 -9.33
N GLY A 23 5.81 -0.48 -8.39
CA GLY A 23 7.04 -0.91 -7.72
C GLY A 23 7.37 -0.12 -6.44
N ARG A 24 6.66 0.97 -6.14
CA ARG A 24 6.87 1.71 -4.90
C ARG A 24 6.31 0.97 -3.70
N VAL A 25 7.03 1.04 -2.58
CA VAL A 25 6.59 0.56 -1.28
C VAL A 25 5.79 1.65 -0.59
N VAL A 26 4.66 1.26 0.00
CA VAL A 26 3.77 2.15 0.76
C VAL A 26 3.38 1.51 2.08
N GLU A 27 3.09 2.35 3.06
CA GLU A 27 2.46 1.95 4.31
C GLU A 27 0.95 2.12 4.21
N ILE A 28 0.20 1.14 4.70
CA ILE A 28 -1.26 1.18 4.73
C ILE A 28 -1.70 1.91 6.00
N TYR A 29 -1.97 3.19 5.88
CA TYR A 29 -2.44 4.03 6.99
C TYR A 29 -3.86 3.70 7.45
N GLY A 30 -4.74 3.33 6.52
CA GLY A 30 -6.15 3.13 6.82
C GLY A 30 -6.93 2.53 5.67
N ARG A 31 -8.23 2.37 5.89
CA ARG A 31 -9.17 1.88 4.88
C ARG A 31 -10.39 2.79 4.81
N ALA A 32 -10.78 3.13 3.60
CA ALA A 32 -12.03 3.80 3.32
C ALA A 32 -13.09 2.74 3.01
N ASP A 33 -13.92 2.40 3.99
CA ASP A 33 -14.90 1.30 3.88
C ASP A 33 -16.11 1.60 2.98
N GLY A 34 -16.26 2.85 2.52
CA GLY A 34 -17.34 3.23 1.61
C GLY A 34 -16.99 4.43 0.75
N ARG A 35 -17.93 4.83 -0.11
CA ARG A 35 -17.88 6.13 -0.76
C ARG A 35 -18.12 7.20 0.29
N GLY A 36 -17.25 8.19 0.39
CA GLY A 36 -17.40 9.19 1.44
C GLY A 36 -16.17 10.02 1.71
N LEU A 37 -16.30 10.83 2.76
CA LEU A 37 -15.24 11.69 3.26
C LEU A 37 -14.31 10.88 4.18
N PHE A 38 -13.02 11.00 3.96
CA PHE A 38 -11.99 10.58 4.90
C PHE A 38 -11.07 11.76 5.18
N LYS A 39 -10.35 11.70 6.30
CA LYS A 39 -9.38 12.72 6.67
C LYS A 39 -8.02 12.34 6.07
N SER A 40 -7.45 13.21 5.25
CA SER A 40 -6.11 13.02 4.70
C SER A 40 -5.10 12.88 5.83
N PRO A 41 -4.25 11.84 5.83
CA PRO A 41 -3.17 11.73 6.80
C PRO A 41 -2.09 12.80 6.59
N ALA A 42 -1.97 13.36 5.38
CA ALA A 42 -0.94 14.35 5.05
C ALA A 42 -1.29 15.76 5.58
N THR A 43 -2.52 16.22 5.37
CA THR A 43 -2.93 17.61 5.68
C THR A 43 -4.01 17.70 6.76
N GLY A 44 -4.68 16.60 7.08
CA GLY A 44 -5.87 16.61 7.91
C GLY A 44 -7.12 17.16 7.21
N LEU A 45 -7.05 17.51 5.92
CA LEU A 45 -8.21 17.96 5.15
C LEU A 45 -9.13 16.78 4.83
N TYR A 46 -10.43 17.06 4.71
CA TYR A 46 -11.36 16.06 4.23
C TYR A 46 -11.20 15.87 2.71
N ARG A 47 -11.15 14.61 2.30
CA ARG A 47 -11.07 14.17 0.91
C ARG A 47 -12.18 13.18 0.63
N PHE A 48 -12.65 13.13 -0.61
CA PHE A 48 -13.74 12.25 -1.01
C PHE A 48 -13.21 11.09 -1.86
N THR A 49 -13.66 9.87 -1.56
CA THR A 49 -13.38 8.68 -2.39
C THR A 49 -14.66 8.14 -3.01
N LEU A 50 -14.60 7.80 -4.29
CA LEU A 50 -15.66 7.10 -5.03
C LEU A 50 -15.46 5.58 -5.04
N HIS A 51 -14.32 5.10 -4.54
CA HIS A 51 -13.93 3.69 -4.57
C HIS A 51 -14.15 3.07 -3.17
N PRO A 52 -15.23 2.31 -2.97
CA PRO A 52 -15.46 1.62 -1.71
C PRO A 52 -14.37 0.57 -1.47
N GLY A 53 -13.87 0.47 -0.24
CA GLY A 53 -12.84 -0.50 0.13
C GLY A 53 -11.43 -0.14 -0.33
N ALA A 54 -11.16 1.13 -0.64
CA ALA A 54 -9.82 1.60 -0.97
C ALA A 54 -8.94 1.69 0.29
N TYR A 55 -7.66 1.41 0.12
CA TYR A 55 -6.63 1.59 1.15
C TYR A 55 -6.03 2.98 1.04
N ILE A 56 -5.97 3.66 2.18
CA ILE A 56 -5.29 4.94 2.37
C ILE A 56 -3.83 4.57 2.61
N CYS A 57 -2.96 4.94 1.67
CA CYS A 57 -1.55 4.58 1.72
C CYS A 57 -0.67 5.83 1.78
N THR A 58 0.45 5.72 2.47
CA THR A 58 1.48 6.76 2.56
C THR A 58 2.81 6.26 2.01
N GLY A 59 3.60 7.14 1.42
CA GLY A 59 4.92 6.81 0.86
C GLY A 59 5.62 8.00 0.24
N ASP A 60 6.70 7.77 -0.50
CA ASP A 60 7.42 8.81 -1.23
C ASP A 60 6.97 8.84 -2.69
N PHE A 61 5.88 9.56 -2.97
CA PHE A 61 5.35 9.75 -4.32
C PHE A 61 4.44 10.98 -4.41
N HIS A 62 4.29 11.52 -5.61
CA HIS A 62 3.35 12.60 -5.86
C HIS A 62 1.92 12.06 -5.83
N SER A 63 1.03 12.72 -5.09
CA SER A 63 -0.35 12.26 -4.89
C SER A 63 -1.24 12.45 -6.12
N GLY A 64 -0.77 13.22 -7.11
CA GLY A 64 -1.57 13.68 -8.24
C GLY A 64 -2.60 14.75 -7.87
N SER A 65 -2.54 15.27 -6.63
CA SER A 65 -3.36 16.40 -6.18
C SER A 65 -2.68 17.72 -6.53
N ASP A 66 -3.49 18.74 -6.88
CA ASP A 66 -3.01 20.12 -7.02
C ASP A 66 -2.51 20.73 -5.68
N VAL A 67 -2.84 20.09 -4.55
CA VAL A 67 -2.37 20.46 -3.21
C VAL A 67 -1.08 19.70 -2.94
N LYS A 68 0.07 20.38 -3.05
CA LYS A 68 1.40 19.77 -2.86
C LYS A 68 1.57 19.12 -1.49
N GLU A 69 0.90 19.65 -0.47
CA GLU A 69 0.93 19.12 0.88
C GLU A 69 0.25 17.75 1.01
N GLU A 70 -0.47 17.29 -0.03
CA GLU A 70 -1.00 15.92 -0.11
C GLU A 70 0.02 14.93 -0.67
N ASP A 71 1.19 15.38 -1.11
CA ASP A 71 2.23 14.46 -1.57
C ASP A 71 2.63 13.48 -0.49
N GLY A 72 2.93 12.27 -0.94
CA GLY A 72 3.15 11.12 -0.11
C GLY A 72 1.89 10.46 0.43
N PHE A 73 0.71 10.84 -0.05
CA PHE A 73 -0.55 10.16 0.21
C PHE A 73 -1.25 9.71 -1.10
N GLY A 74 -1.84 8.52 -1.08
CA GLY A 74 -2.62 7.99 -2.21
C GLY A 74 -3.69 6.98 -1.80
N LEU A 75 -4.67 6.79 -2.68
CA LEU A 75 -5.73 5.79 -2.55
C LEU A 75 -5.53 4.66 -3.56
N PHE A 76 -5.52 3.43 -3.06
CA PHE A 76 -5.32 2.25 -3.91
C PHE A 76 -6.37 1.19 -3.61
N SER A 77 -6.91 0.57 -4.66
CA SER A 77 -7.77 -0.61 -4.48
C SER A 77 -6.94 -1.83 -4.09
N ARG A 78 -7.60 -2.88 -3.60
CA ARG A 78 -6.93 -4.14 -3.24
C ARG A 78 -6.11 -4.72 -4.39
N GLU A 79 -6.61 -4.61 -5.62
CA GLU A 79 -5.99 -5.17 -6.83
C GLU A 79 -4.76 -4.38 -7.27
N GLN A 80 -4.53 -3.20 -6.69
CA GLN A 80 -3.36 -2.36 -6.96
C GLN A 80 -2.22 -2.60 -5.97
N LEU A 81 -2.47 -3.35 -4.88
CA LEU A 81 -1.54 -3.54 -3.79
C LEU A 81 -1.19 -5.01 -3.61
N MET A 82 0.09 -5.29 -3.43
CA MET A 82 0.59 -6.58 -2.97
C MET A 82 1.15 -6.40 -1.56
N PRO A 83 0.62 -7.08 -0.53
CA PRO A 83 1.16 -6.96 0.82
C PRO A 83 2.61 -7.44 0.84
N ILE A 84 3.47 -6.67 1.54
CA ILE A 84 4.81 -7.12 1.89
C ILE A 84 4.68 -7.86 3.20
N ASP A 85 5.01 -9.15 3.17
CA ASP A 85 5.13 -9.92 4.38
C ASP A 85 6.38 -9.49 5.14
N GLY A 86 6.17 -8.94 6.34
CA GLY A 86 7.22 -8.74 7.33
C GLY A 86 7.60 -10.04 8.04
N GLU A 87 7.22 -11.21 7.50
CA GLU A 87 7.76 -12.49 7.94
C GLU A 87 9.23 -12.54 7.49
N ASP A 88 10.04 -11.91 8.33
CA ASP A 88 11.29 -12.43 8.83
C ASP A 88 11.87 -13.53 7.93
N PHE A 89 12.91 -13.16 7.18
CA PHE A 89 13.81 -14.07 6.43
C PHE A 89 14.40 -15.20 7.31
N SER A 90 14.00 -15.31 8.58
CA SER A 90 14.31 -16.39 9.51
C SER A 90 13.83 -17.77 9.07
N HIS A 91 12.95 -17.88 8.05
CA HIS A 91 12.52 -19.17 7.49
C HIS A 91 13.22 -19.54 6.16
N GLU A 92 13.98 -18.64 5.53
CA GLU A 92 14.71 -18.97 4.30
C GLU A 92 16.01 -19.75 4.55
N GLY A 93 16.46 -19.84 5.81
CA GLY A 93 17.63 -20.64 6.22
C GLY A 93 17.36 -22.15 6.41
N GLU A 94 16.11 -22.62 6.29
CA GLU A 94 15.78 -24.04 6.50
C GLU A 94 15.58 -24.84 5.20
N HIS A 95 15.64 -24.21 4.02
CA HIS A 95 15.47 -24.90 2.73
C HIS A 95 16.79 -25.42 2.09
N GLU A 96 17.94 -25.26 2.75
CA GLU A 96 19.23 -25.85 2.31
C GLU A 96 19.58 -27.20 2.97
N LYS A 97 18.65 -27.84 3.70
CA LYS A 97 18.88 -29.17 4.29
C LYS A 97 18.25 -30.34 3.53
N GLU A 98 17.60 -30.10 2.40
CA GLU A 98 16.94 -31.17 1.61
C GLU A 98 17.75 -31.69 0.41
N LEU A 99 18.99 -31.23 0.18
CA LEU A 99 19.82 -31.69 -0.94
C LEU A 99 21.09 -32.47 -0.55
N THR A 100 21.31 -32.77 0.74
CA THR A 100 22.50 -33.53 1.19
C THR A 100 22.20 -34.86 1.89
N HIS A 101 20.97 -35.37 1.82
CA HIS A 101 20.63 -36.70 2.36
C HIS A 101 19.77 -37.55 1.40
N GLY A 102 20.01 -37.42 0.10
CA GLY A 102 19.56 -38.38 -0.93
C GLY A 102 20.65 -39.37 -1.26
#